data_AF-A0A3P1WXV1-F1
#
_entry.id   AF-A0A3P1WXV1-F1
#
_cell.length_a   1.000
_cell.length_b   1.000
_cell.length_c   1.000
_cell.angle_alpha   90.00
_cell.angle_beta   90.00
_cell.angle_gamma   90.00
#
_symmetry.space_group_name_H-M   'P 1'
#
loop_
_entity.id
_entity.type
_entity.pdbx_description
1 polymer ?
#
loop_
_entity_poly.entity_id
_entity_poly.type
_entity_poly.pdbx_seq_one_letter_code
_entity_poly.pdbx_strand_id
1 'polypeptide(L)'
;MNLRERLNRAGLPRTVWVLAITNFLVAIGFGVVIPVLSPFARTFGATNFQLGLVVSMFAFMRLITSPWATRISRRIGERNAITLGMVIVATTTLGVALSPNLWWMIVVRALGGIGSATFTIAAFNLMISTTPQQLRGRASGLNQGGFLLGNMAGPALGGLLGAISLQAPFYFYSVMLLVAGLVAHVLLPVRSEPLPTASKEALPFREVLRDIRYRAACLMGFAQGWQSIGVRSALVPVIITEVHAMGTSWSGIAFATAAVVQTLALPGAGMATDRMGRRPVMMTAGLLCGLATLAIPFAPNIWVLIVLLCVYGIGGAMQGTAPASAVGDASRGRGGAPVAAYSMIVDLGAIIGPLVAGAIVDHAGHGAGFAVGGVILLVGAAVAALIPKDLDRSFLTRPTT
;
A
#
# COMPACT_ATOMS: atom_id res chain seq x y z
N MET A 1 -17.86 -26.08 26.63
CA MET A 1 -16.69 -25.64 25.83
C MET A 1 -17.03 -24.30 25.20
N ASN A 2 -16.32 -23.25 25.60
CA ASN A 2 -16.68 -21.88 25.20
C ASN A 2 -16.38 -21.64 23.71
N LEU A 3 -17.15 -20.78 23.05
CA LEU A 3 -16.95 -20.41 21.64
C LEU A 3 -15.49 -19.96 21.37
N ARG A 4 -14.85 -19.30 22.34
CA ARG A 4 -13.43 -18.92 22.30
C ARG A 4 -12.47 -20.12 22.23
N GLU A 5 -12.76 -21.21 22.94
CA GLU A 5 -11.94 -22.44 22.89
C GLU A 5 -12.13 -23.19 21.56
N ARG A 6 -13.34 -23.19 21.00
CA ARG A 6 -13.62 -23.71 19.65
C ARG A 6 -12.91 -22.90 18.56
N LEU A 7 -12.92 -21.57 18.67
CA LEU A 7 -12.25 -20.67 17.73
C LEU A 7 -10.72 -20.67 17.85
N ASN A 8 -10.16 -20.97 19.02
CA ASN A 8 -8.72 -21.17 19.18
C ASN A 8 -8.25 -22.56 18.67
N ARG A 9 -9.13 -23.56 18.65
CA ARG A 9 -8.85 -24.88 18.06
C ARG A 9 -9.10 -24.97 16.56
N ALA A 10 -10.00 -24.15 16.01
CA ALA A 10 -10.23 -24.08 14.57
C ALA A 10 -9.06 -23.34 13.88
N GLY A 11 -8.08 -24.10 13.39
CA GLY A 11 -7.00 -23.58 12.57
C GLY A 11 -7.52 -22.84 11.33
N LEU A 12 -6.74 -21.89 10.81
CA LEU A 12 -7.08 -21.21 9.56
C LEU A 12 -7.12 -22.22 8.40
N PRO A 13 -8.06 -22.06 7.44
CA PRO A 13 -8.11 -22.91 6.26
C PRO A 13 -6.78 -22.92 5.50
N ARG A 14 -6.43 -24.06 4.88
CA ARG A 14 -5.23 -24.20 4.04
C ARG A 14 -5.14 -23.10 2.98
N THR A 15 -6.27 -22.72 2.37
CA THR A 15 -6.36 -21.63 1.40
C THR A 15 -5.78 -20.32 1.91
N VAL A 16 -6.04 -19.97 3.19
CA VAL A 16 -5.55 -18.73 3.79
C VAL A 16 -4.02 -18.74 3.91
N TRP A 17 -3.43 -19.87 4.31
CA TRP A 17 -1.98 -20.03 4.36
C TRP A 17 -1.33 -19.95 2.98
N VAL A 18 -1.92 -20.60 1.98
CA VAL A 18 -1.44 -20.53 0.59
C VAL A 18 -1.48 -19.09 0.08
N LEU A 19 -2.58 -18.37 0.32
CA LEU A 19 -2.71 -16.96 -0.04
C LEU A 19 -1.68 -16.09 0.69
N ALA A 20 -1.41 -16.34 1.97
CA ALA A 20 -0.43 -15.58 2.75
C ALA A 20 1.00 -15.76 2.22
N ILE A 21 1.40 -17.00 1.92
CA ILE A 21 2.70 -17.31 1.30
C ILE A 21 2.80 -16.64 -0.07
N THR A 22 1.74 -16.78 -0.88
CA THR A 22 1.67 -16.19 -2.21
C THR A 22 1.80 -14.66 -2.15
N ASN A 23 1.11 -14.00 -1.21
CA ASN A 23 1.16 -12.55 -1.02
C ASN A 23 2.52 -12.08 -0.49
N PHE A 24 3.16 -12.87 0.36
CA PHE A 24 4.55 -12.62 0.81
C PHE A 24 5.54 -12.65 -0.36
N LEU A 25 5.47 -13.67 -1.24
CA LEU A 25 6.32 -13.74 -2.43
C LEU A 25 6.11 -12.55 -3.37
N VAL A 26 4.85 -12.18 -3.61
CA VAL A 26 4.50 -10.98 -4.39
C VAL A 26 5.07 -9.71 -3.75
N ALA A 27 4.99 -9.59 -2.42
CA ALA A 27 5.44 -8.43 -1.69
C ALA A 27 6.97 -8.27 -1.69
N ILE A 28 7.72 -9.36 -1.53
CA ILE A 28 9.19 -9.34 -1.71
C ILE A 28 9.51 -8.83 -3.11
N GLY A 29 8.90 -9.45 -4.12
CA GLY A 29 9.11 -9.11 -5.51
C GLY A 29 8.75 -7.65 -5.85
N PHE A 30 7.65 -7.15 -5.32
CA PHE A 30 7.28 -5.75 -5.48
C PHE A 30 8.28 -4.82 -4.78
N GLY A 31 8.71 -5.18 -3.57
CA GLY A 31 9.64 -4.40 -2.77
C GLY A 31 11.04 -4.29 -3.39
N VAL A 32 11.54 -5.33 -4.08
CA VAL A 32 12.86 -5.27 -4.74
C VAL A 32 12.91 -4.25 -5.87
N VAL A 33 11.78 -3.91 -6.48
CA VAL A 33 11.70 -2.93 -7.57
C VAL A 33 11.77 -1.50 -7.05
N ILE A 34 11.31 -1.23 -5.82
CA ILE A 34 11.20 0.13 -5.26
C ILE A 34 12.51 0.94 -5.32
N PRO A 35 13.67 0.44 -4.82
CA PRO A 35 14.90 1.23 -4.80
C PRO A 35 15.57 1.37 -6.19
N VAL A 36 15.11 0.63 -7.20
CA VAL A 36 15.80 0.52 -8.51
C VAL A 36 14.97 1.08 -9.66
N LEU A 37 13.64 1.18 -9.52
CA LEU A 37 12.76 1.67 -10.58
C LEU A 37 13.13 3.07 -11.07
N SER A 38 13.30 4.03 -10.15
CA SER A 38 13.66 5.40 -10.54
C SER A 38 15.06 5.49 -11.17
N PRO A 39 16.12 4.92 -10.56
CA PRO A 39 17.45 4.88 -11.20
C PRO A 39 17.46 4.20 -12.57
N PHE A 40 16.71 3.09 -12.75
CA PHE A 40 16.63 2.41 -14.05
C PHE A 40 15.95 3.29 -15.11
N ALA A 41 14.85 3.94 -14.76
CA ALA A 41 14.17 4.87 -15.66
C ALA A 41 15.05 6.08 -16.04
N ARG A 42 15.90 6.56 -15.12
CA ARG A 42 16.88 7.63 -15.38
C ARG A 42 17.93 7.25 -16.42
N THR A 43 18.23 5.95 -16.61
CA THR A 43 19.16 5.53 -17.68
C THR A 43 18.64 5.84 -19.09
N PHE A 44 17.32 6.02 -19.23
CA PHE A 44 16.68 6.50 -20.46
C PHE A 44 16.57 8.03 -20.54
N GLY A 45 17.17 8.77 -19.62
CA GLY A 45 17.06 10.23 -19.54
C GLY A 45 15.71 10.73 -19.00
N ALA A 46 14.97 9.90 -18.25
CA ALA A 46 13.65 10.26 -17.75
C ALA A 46 13.69 11.51 -16.85
N THR A 47 12.75 12.45 -17.02
CA THR A 47 12.55 13.57 -16.08
C THR A 47 11.81 13.12 -14.81
N ASN A 48 11.74 13.94 -13.75
CA ASN A 48 11.03 13.53 -12.53
C ASN A 48 9.52 13.35 -12.79
N PHE A 49 8.93 14.16 -13.66
CA PHE A 49 7.55 13.95 -14.13
C PHE A 49 7.37 12.57 -14.78
N GLN A 50 8.32 12.16 -15.64
CA GLN A 50 8.25 10.86 -16.30
C GLN A 50 8.47 9.69 -15.33
N LEU A 51 9.32 9.85 -14.30
CA LEU A 51 9.41 8.90 -13.19
C LEU A 51 8.07 8.74 -12.48
N GLY A 52 7.40 9.87 -12.23
CA GLY A 52 6.03 9.89 -11.72
C GLY A 52 5.07 9.13 -12.63
N LEU A 53 5.16 9.35 -13.94
CA LEU A 53 4.31 8.68 -14.94
C LEU A 53 4.47 7.16 -14.94
N VAL A 54 5.69 6.64 -14.79
CA VAL A 54 5.96 5.18 -14.70
C VAL A 54 5.22 4.57 -13.51
N VAL A 55 5.24 5.24 -12.36
CA VAL A 55 4.57 4.76 -11.14
C VAL A 55 3.06 4.92 -11.23
N SER A 56 2.59 6.08 -11.69
CA SER A 56 1.17 6.42 -11.78
C SER A 56 0.41 5.57 -12.79
N MET A 57 1.00 5.26 -13.95
CA MET A 57 0.31 4.46 -14.98
C MET A 57 0.01 3.03 -14.50
N PHE A 58 0.87 2.44 -13.67
CA PHE A 58 0.60 1.16 -13.02
C PHE A 58 -0.62 1.24 -12.10
N ALA A 59 -0.68 2.25 -11.23
CA ALA A 59 -1.80 2.44 -10.30
C ALA A 59 -3.10 2.81 -11.03
N PHE A 60 -3.01 3.64 -12.07
CA PHE A 60 -4.14 4.04 -12.91
C PHE A 60 -4.77 2.84 -13.62
N MET A 61 -3.95 1.97 -14.22
CA MET A 61 -4.47 0.76 -14.87
C MET A 61 -5.06 -0.24 -13.87
N ARG A 62 -4.53 -0.31 -12.64
CA ARG A 62 -5.17 -1.09 -11.56
C ARG A 62 -6.56 -0.55 -11.25
N LEU A 63 -6.70 0.76 -11.10
CA LEU A 63 -7.98 1.40 -10.78
C LEU A 63 -9.04 1.13 -11.87
N ILE A 64 -8.70 1.35 -13.13
CA ILE A 64 -9.62 1.13 -14.27
C ILE A 64 -9.98 -0.36 -14.42
N THR A 65 -9.03 -1.26 -14.18
CA THR A 65 -9.25 -2.70 -14.34
C THR A 65 -10.05 -3.31 -13.19
N SER A 66 -10.08 -2.67 -12.01
CA SER A 66 -10.68 -3.24 -10.80
C SER A 66 -12.14 -3.73 -10.96
N PRO A 67 -13.06 -2.99 -11.61
CA PRO A 67 -14.42 -3.49 -11.88
C PRO A 67 -14.46 -4.70 -12.83
N TRP A 68 -13.48 -4.82 -13.73
CA TRP A 68 -13.39 -5.92 -14.70
C TRP A 68 -12.74 -7.16 -14.08
N ALA A 69 -11.76 -6.99 -13.20
CA ALA A 69 -11.12 -8.06 -12.45
C ALA A 69 -12.15 -8.95 -11.70
N THR A 70 -13.18 -8.35 -11.10
CA THR A 70 -14.28 -9.09 -10.47
C THR A 70 -15.06 -9.93 -11.48
N ARG A 71 -15.34 -9.40 -12.67
CA ARG A 71 -16.05 -10.14 -13.73
C ARG A 71 -15.19 -11.27 -14.30
N ILE A 72 -13.89 -11.04 -14.49
CA ILE A 72 -12.93 -12.05 -14.92
C ILE A 72 -12.92 -13.19 -13.91
N SER A 73 -12.74 -12.89 -12.62
CA SER A 73 -12.70 -13.88 -11.54
C SER A 73 -13.95 -14.74 -11.49
N ARG A 74 -15.14 -14.15 -11.69
CA ARG A 74 -16.41 -14.92 -11.74
C ARG A 74 -16.52 -15.85 -12.95
N ARG A 75 -15.93 -15.47 -14.10
CA ARG A 75 -16.00 -16.28 -15.33
C ARG A 75 -15.01 -17.42 -15.35
N ILE A 76 -13.74 -17.16 -15.00
CA ILE A 76 -12.66 -18.15 -15.10
C ILE A 76 -12.34 -18.85 -13.77
N GLY A 77 -12.94 -18.41 -12.65
CA GLY A 77 -12.66 -18.87 -11.29
C GLY A 77 -11.53 -18.09 -10.62
N GLU A 78 -11.58 -17.95 -9.29
CA GLU A 78 -10.61 -17.13 -8.54
C GLU A 78 -9.18 -17.66 -8.68
N ARG A 79 -8.99 -18.99 -8.62
CA ARG A 79 -7.67 -19.61 -8.81
C ARG A 79 -7.03 -19.22 -10.13
N ASN A 80 -7.77 -19.37 -11.23
CA ASN A 80 -7.25 -19.07 -12.55
C ASN A 80 -7.02 -17.56 -12.72
N ALA A 81 -7.88 -16.72 -12.14
CA ALA A 81 -7.69 -15.27 -12.14
C ALA A 81 -6.44 -14.83 -11.34
N ILE A 82 -6.17 -15.46 -10.19
CA ILE A 82 -4.94 -15.26 -9.40
C ILE A 82 -3.72 -15.61 -10.24
N THR A 83 -3.67 -16.81 -10.83
CA THR A 83 -2.56 -17.27 -11.65
C THR A 83 -2.37 -16.38 -12.89
N LEU A 84 -3.45 -16.06 -13.61
CA LEU A 84 -3.41 -15.19 -14.79
C LEU A 84 -2.88 -13.80 -14.43
N GLY A 85 -3.37 -13.22 -13.33
CA GLY A 85 -2.90 -11.94 -12.83
C GLY A 85 -1.39 -11.94 -12.59
N MET A 86 -0.88 -12.97 -11.91
CA MET A 86 0.56 -13.12 -11.65
C MET A 86 1.40 -13.31 -12.91
N VAL A 87 0.92 -14.12 -13.86
CA VAL A 87 1.61 -14.31 -15.16
C VAL A 87 1.67 -13.00 -15.94
N ILE A 88 0.59 -12.21 -15.95
CA ILE A 88 0.59 -10.88 -16.58
C ILE A 88 1.62 -9.96 -15.89
N VAL A 89 1.65 -9.91 -14.55
CA VAL A 89 2.66 -9.07 -13.87
C VAL A 89 4.07 -9.60 -14.12
N ALA A 90 4.29 -10.91 -14.15
CA ALA A 90 5.61 -11.49 -14.39
C ALA A 90 6.13 -11.13 -15.79
N THR A 91 5.33 -11.39 -16.82
CA THR A 91 5.68 -11.11 -18.22
C THR A 91 5.90 -9.62 -18.48
N THR A 92 5.06 -8.75 -17.91
CA THR A 92 5.24 -7.30 -18.04
C THR A 92 6.45 -6.79 -17.26
N THR A 93 6.77 -7.37 -16.10
CA THR A 93 7.98 -7.04 -15.34
C THR A 93 9.24 -7.48 -16.07
N LEU A 94 9.22 -8.65 -16.71
CA LEU A 94 10.27 -9.07 -17.63
C LEU A 94 10.41 -8.10 -18.81
N GLY A 95 9.27 -7.63 -19.35
CA GLY A 95 9.23 -6.59 -20.38
C GLY A 95 9.83 -5.24 -19.93
N VAL A 96 9.73 -4.89 -18.64
CA VAL A 96 10.44 -3.73 -18.06
C VAL A 96 11.94 -3.97 -18.07
N ALA A 97 12.41 -5.15 -17.62
CA ALA A 97 13.84 -5.48 -17.58
C ALA A 97 14.50 -5.38 -18.97
N LEU A 98 13.75 -5.75 -20.01
CA LEU A 98 14.17 -5.74 -21.41
C LEU A 98 13.79 -4.46 -22.16
N SER A 99 13.42 -3.39 -21.46
CA SER A 99 12.92 -2.18 -22.09
C SER A 99 14.00 -1.46 -22.92
N PRO A 100 13.75 -1.17 -24.21
CA PRO A 100 14.70 -0.43 -25.06
C PRO A 100 14.60 1.08 -24.86
N ASN A 101 13.49 1.58 -24.31
CA ASN A 101 13.27 2.99 -24.04
C ASN A 101 12.21 3.19 -22.95
N LEU A 102 12.08 4.44 -22.50
CA LEU A 102 11.18 4.84 -21.43
C LEU A 102 9.70 4.58 -21.73
N TRP A 103 9.25 4.84 -22.96
CA TRP A 103 7.84 4.67 -23.33
C TRP A 103 7.42 3.20 -23.34
N TRP A 104 8.30 2.32 -23.82
CA TRP A 104 8.10 0.88 -23.69
C TRP A 104 7.92 0.50 -22.23
N MET A 105 8.82 0.95 -21.35
CA MET A 105 8.74 0.69 -19.91
C MET A 105 7.41 1.17 -19.31
N ILE A 106 6.95 2.38 -19.64
CA ILE A 106 5.68 2.92 -19.16
C ILE A 106 4.50 2.04 -19.60
N VAL A 107 4.45 1.66 -20.88
CA VAL A 107 3.36 0.85 -21.44
C VAL A 107 3.32 -0.54 -20.81
N VAL A 108 4.44 -1.26 -20.78
CA VAL A 108 4.47 -2.60 -20.18
C VAL A 108 4.19 -2.54 -18.68
N ARG A 109 4.66 -1.51 -17.98
CA ARG A 109 4.33 -1.29 -16.57
C ARG A 109 2.83 -1.06 -16.39
N ALA A 110 2.20 -0.25 -17.23
CA ALA A 110 0.76 -0.01 -17.21
C ALA A 110 -0.02 -1.33 -17.38
N LEU A 111 0.39 -2.19 -18.33
CA LEU A 111 -0.20 -3.52 -18.53
C LEU A 111 -0.05 -4.41 -17.28
N GLY A 112 1.07 -4.31 -16.56
CA GLY A 112 1.25 -4.99 -15.27
C GLY A 112 0.21 -4.59 -14.22
N GLY A 113 -0.35 -3.38 -14.31
CA GLY A 113 -1.44 -2.94 -13.44
C GLY A 113 -2.71 -3.78 -13.60
N ILE A 114 -3.00 -4.23 -14.83
CA ILE A 114 -4.15 -5.10 -15.13
C ILE A 114 -4.01 -6.45 -14.39
N GLY A 115 -2.81 -7.05 -14.49
CA GLY A 115 -2.50 -8.30 -13.80
C GLY A 115 -2.55 -8.16 -12.28
N SER A 116 -2.00 -7.06 -11.75
CA SER A 116 -1.98 -6.77 -10.32
C SER A 116 -3.40 -6.62 -9.74
N ALA A 117 -4.28 -5.87 -10.40
CA ALA A 117 -5.67 -5.73 -9.95
C ALA A 117 -6.43 -7.06 -9.99
N THR A 118 -6.25 -7.84 -11.06
CA THR A 118 -6.88 -9.16 -11.22
C THR A 118 -6.46 -10.11 -10.10
N PHE A 119 -5.16 -10.20 -9.82
CA PHE A 119 -4.63 -11.00 -8.72
C PHE A 119 -5.18 -10.56 -7.37
N THR A 120 -5.06 -9.28 -7.01
CA THR A 120 -5.41 -8.79 -5.67
C THR A 120 -6.89 -9.00 -5.36
N ILE A 121 -7.77 -8.70 -6.32
CA ILE A 121 -9.22 -8.83 -6.14
C ILE A 121 -9.63 -10.31 -6.07
N ALA A 122 -9.09 -11.16 -6.94
CA ALA A 122 -9.37 -12.59 -6.92
C ALA A 122 -8.89 -13.26 -5.62
N ALA A 123 -7.68 -12.93 -5.15
CA ALA A 123 -7.13 -13.42 -3.89
C ALA A 123 -7.99 -13.00 -2.69
N PHE A 124 -8.42 -11.74 -2.66
CA PHE A 124 -9.29 -11.23 -1.60
C PHE A 124 -10.66 -11.92 -1.59
N ASN A 125 -11.29 -12.07 -2.75
CA ASN A 125 -12.57 -12.77 -2.87
C ASN A 125 -12.47 -14.24 -2.41
N LEU A 126 -11.42 -14.95 -2.84
CA LEU A 126 -11.16 -16.32 -2.46
C LEU A 126 -10.90 -16.48 -0.95
N MET A 127 -10.20 -15.53 -0.33
CA MET A 127 -10.00 -15.53 1.12
C MET A 127 -11.35 -15.40 1.85
N ILE A 128 -12.21 -14.47 1.43
CA ILE A 128 -13.49 -14.21 2.09
C ILE A 128 -14.48 -15.37 1.89
N SER A 129 -14.52 -15.97 0.70
CA SER A 129 -15.41 -17.10 0.38
C SER A 129 -15.04 -18.37 1.12
N THR A 130 -13.74 -18.61 1.34
CA THR A 130 -13.25 -19.84 2.00
C THR A 130 -13.07 -19.69 3.50
N THR A 131 -13.22 -18.48 4.06
CA THR A 131 -13.02 -18.22 5.49
C THR A 131 -14.33 -17.90 6.19
N PRO A 132 -14.68 -18.65 7.26
CA PRO A 132 -15.82 -18.34 8.12
C PRO A 132 -15.75 -16.90 8.65
N GLN A 133 -16.90 -16.23 8.77
CA GLN A 133 -17.00 -14.80 9.11
C GLN A 133 -16.20 -14.43 10.37
N GLN A 134 -16.19 -15.30 11.39
CA GLN A 134 -15.51 -15.10 12.66
C GLN A 134 -13.99 -15.15 12.55
N LEU A 135 -13.45 -15.78 11.50
CA LEU A 135 -12.00 -15.95 11.29
C LEU A 135 -11.44 -14.99 10.22
N ARG A 136 -12.29 -14.24 9.51
CA ARG A 136 -11.86 -13.33 8.43
C ARG A 136 -10.87 -12.26 8.88
N GLY A 137 -11.00 -11.77 10.12
CA GLY A 137 -10.03 -10.84 10.71
C GLY A 137 -8.65 -11.46 10.90
N ARG A 138 -8.57 -12.70 11.43
CA ARG A 138 -7.32 -13.46 11.55
C ARG A 138 -6.72 -13.78 10.19
N ALA A 139 -7.54 -14.19 9.22
CA ALA A 139 -7.10 -14.47 7.86
C ALA A 139 -6.55 -13.23 7.14
N SER A 140 -7.23 -12.09 7.27
CA SER A 140 -6.76 -10.81 6.72
C SER A 140 -5.48 -10.37 7.42
N GLY A 141 -5.39 -10.53 8.74
CA GLY A 141 -4.18 -10.24 9.52
C GLY A 141 -2.97 -11.07 9.06
N LEU A 142 -3.14 -12.37 8.80
CA LEU A 142 -2.07 -13.23 8.30
C LEU A 142 -1.61 -12.80 6.89
N ASN A 143 -2.55 -12.51 5.99
CA ASN A 143 -2.23 -12.03 4.64
C ASN A 143 -1.50 -10.68 4.64
N GLN A 144 -1.95 -9.74 5.48
CA GLN A 144 -1.31 -8.44 5.64
C GLN A 144 0.06 -8.57 6.29
N GLY A 145 0.22 -9.45 7.30
CA GLY A 145 1.50 -9.74 7.93
C GLY A 145 2.53 -10.27 6.93
N GLY A 146 2.14 -11.23 6.08
CA GLY A 146 2.98 -11.71 4.98
C GLY A 146 3.36 -10.59 4.01
N PHE A 147 2.42 -9.75 3.60
CA PHE A 147 2.71 -8.61 2.72
C PHE A 147 3.69 -7.61 3.35
N LEU A 148 3.53 -7.31 4.63
CA LEU A 148 4.42 -6.40 5.36
C LEU A 148 5.83 -6.95 5.45
N LEU A 149 5.99 -8.23 5.83
CA LEU A 149 7.30 -8.89 5.90
C LEU A 149 8.01 -8.88 4.54
N GLY A 150 7.27 -9.15 3.47
CA GLY A 150 7.82 -9.08 2.12
C GLY A 150 8.25 -7.67 1.72
N ASN A 151 7.46 -6.64 2.04
CA ASN A 151 7.83 -5.24 1.80
C ASN A 151 9.00 -4.76 2.66
N MET A 152 9.26 -5.37 3.81
CA MET A 152 10.47 -5.09 4.61
C MET A 152 11.72 -5.71 3.98
N ALA A 153 11.64 -6.98 3.57
CA ALA A 153 12.76 -7.69 2.97
C ALA A 153 13.07 -7.23 1.53
N GLY A 154 12.04 -6.84 0.79
CA GLY A 154 12.12 -6.48 -0.63
C GLY A 154 13.15 -5.39 -0.93
N PRO A 155 13.06 -4.17 -0.36
CA PRO A 155 14.01 -3.10 -0.66
C PRO A 155 15.46 -3.45 -0.33
N ALA A 156 15.72 -4.20 0.76
CA ALA A 156 17.06 -4.67 1.08
C ALA A 156 17.62 -5.57 -0.03
N LEU A 157 16.84 -6.58 -0.46
CA LEU A 157 17.21 -7.46 -1.58
C LEU A 157 17.32 -6.68 -2.90
N GLY A 158 16.43 -5.71 -3.14
CA GLY A 158 16.41 -4.89 -4.34
C GLY A 158 17.63 -3.98 -4.46
N GLY A 159 18.07 -3.39 -3.35
CA GLY A 159 19.31 -2.62 -3.31
C GLY A 159 20.54 -3.45 -3.63
N LEU A 160 20.62 -4.68 -3.10
CA LEU A 160 21.72 -5.62 -3.38
C LEU A 160 21.72 -6.09 -4.84
N LEU A 161 20.56 -6.52 -5.34
CA LEU A 161 20.42 -6.93 -6.75
C LEU A 161 20.70 -5.77 -7.70
N GLY A 162 20.22 -4.56 -7.37
CA GLY A 162 20.46 -3.34 -8.13
C GLY A 162 21.93 -2.95 -8.20
N ALA A 163 22.74 -3.32 -7.20
CA ALA A 163 24.18 -3.10 -7.21
C ALA A 163 24.91 -4.01 -8.21
N ILE A 164 24.35 -5.18 -8.57
CA ILE A 164 24.87 -6.05 -9.62
C ILE A 164 24.46 -5.50 -11.00
N SER A 165 23.18 -5.20 -11.16
CA SER A 165 22.59 -4.65 -12.37
C SER A 165 21.23 -4.06 -12.05
N LEU A 166 20.89 -2.91 -12.64
CA LEU A 166 19.58 -2.28 -12.47
C LEU A 166 18.43 -3.16 -13.00
N GLN A 167 18.71 -4.10 -13.92
CA GLN A 167 17.73 -5.04 -14.45
C GLN A 167 17.49 -6.26 -13.53
N ALA A 168 18.47 -6.63 -12.69
CA ALA A 168 18.42 -7.85 -11.88
C ALA A 168 17.20 -7.96 -10.94
N PRO A 169 16.76 -6.89 -10.23
CA PRO A 169 15.54 -6.94 -9.42
C PRO A 169 14.28 -7.27 -10.22
N PHE A 170 14.18 -6.84 -11.48
CA PHE A 170 13.02 -7.11 -12.33
C PHE A 170 12.98 -8.57 -12.78
N TYR A 171 14.14 -9.16 -13.14
CA TYR A 171 14.22 -10.59 -13.43
C TYR A 171 13.85 -11.43 -12.21
N PHE A 172 14.40 -11.08 -11.04
CA PHE A 172 14.07 -11.74 -9.78
C PHE A 172 12.57 -11.66 -9.48
N TYR A 173 11.97 -10.48 -9.62
CA TYR A 173 10.53 -10.30 -9.39
C TYR A 173 9.69 -11.13 -10.37
N SER A 174 10.04 -11.15 -11.66
CA SER A 174 9.35 -11.96 -12.65
C SER A 174 9.36 -13.45 -12.27
N VAL A 175 10.51 -14.00 -11.87
CA VAL A 175 10.62 -15.40 -11.44
C VAL A 175 9.78 -15.65 -10.17
N MET A 176 9.85 -14.77 -9.17
CA MET A 176 9.05 -14.91 -7.94
C MET A 176 7.54 -14.91 -8.22
N LEU A 177 7.08 -14.09 -9.17
CA LEU A 177 5.67 -14.07 -9.57
C LEU A 177 5.24 -15.35 -10.29
N LEU A 178 6.10 -15.92 -11.14
CA LEU A 178 5.81 -17.21 -11.80
C LEU A 178 5.76 -18.35 -10.77
N VAL A 179 6.70 -18.36 -9.81
CA VAL A 179 6.69 -19.33 -8.70
C VAL A 179 5.43 -19.16 -7.85
N ALA A 180 5.09 -17.93 -7.46
CA ALA A 180 3.87 -17.64 -6.70
C ALA A 180 2.60 -18.05 -7.48
N GLY A 181 2.57 -17.79 -8.79
CA GLY A 181 1.49 -18.18 -9.69
C GLY A 181 1.32 -19.69 -9.80
N LEU A 182 2.42 -20.43 -9.88
CA LEU A 182 2.44 -21.90 -9.89
C LEU A 182 1.97 -22.46 -8.54
N VAL A 183 2.49 -21.94 -7.43
CA VAL A 183 2.08 -22.32 -6.07
C VAL A 183 0.58 -22.08 -5.88
N ALA A 184 0.08 -20.92 -6.29
CA ALA A 184 -1.34 -20.58 -6.25
C ALA A 184 -2.16 -21.53 -7.14
N HIS A 185 -1.69 -21.83 -8.36
CA HIS A 185 -2.41 -22.69 -9.29
C HIS A 185 -2.56 -24.14 -8.79
N VAL A 186 -1.50 -24.68 -8.19
CA VAL A 186 -1.47 -26.07 -7.72
C VAL A 186 -2.21 -26.24 -6.38
N LEU A 187 -2.09 -25.27 -5.48
CA LEU A 187 -2.54 -25.43 -4.09
C LEU A 187 -3.91 -24.79 -3.79
N LEU A 188 -4.42 -23.88 -4.63
CA LEU A 188 -5.74 -23.26 -4.43
C LEU A 188 -6.88 -24.12 -5.01
N PRO A 189 -8.07 -24.06 -4.41
CA PRO A 189 -9.25 -24.79 -4.89
C PRO A 189 -9.78 -24.24 -6.22
N VAL A 190 -10.41 -25.10 -7.03
CA VAL A 190 -10.86 -24.80 -8.41
C VAL A 190 -12.02 -23.78 -8.45
N ARG A 191 -12.94 -23.81 -7.48
CA ARG A 191 -14.07 -22.88 -7.37
C ARG A 191 -14.43 -22.61 -5.92
N SER A 192 -14.72 -21.36 -5.61
CA SER A 192 -15.49 -21.00 -4.43
C SER A 192 -16.96 -20.83 -4.81
N GLU A 193 -17.88 -21.22 -3.93
CA GLU A 193 -19.28 -20.86 -4.10
C GLU A 193 -19.45 -19.33 -4.11
N PRO A 194 -20.44 -18.82 -4.87
CA PRO A 194 -20.77 -17.39 -4.85
C PRO A 194 -21.02 -16.92 -3.42
N LEU A 195 -20.37 -15.82 -3.03
CA LEU A 195 -20.65 -15.19 -1.75
C LEU A 195 -22.13 -14.82 -1.64
N PRO A 196 -22.78 -15.06 -0.48
CA PRO A 196 -24.07 -14.45 -0.18
C PRO A 196 -23.95 -12.93 -0.32
N THR A 197 -24.90 -12.32 -1.02
CA THR A 197 -25.00 -10.86 -1.17
C THR A 197 -24.95 -10.18 0.20
N ALA A 198 -24.08 -9.17 0.34
CA ALA A 198 -23.96 -8.40 1.57
C ALA A 198 -25.31 -7.80 1.99
N SER A 199 -25.56 -7.80 3.30
CA SER A 199 -26.78 -7.30 3.95
C SER A 199 -27.15 -5.88 3.50
N LYS A 200 -28.43 -5.66 3.20
CA LYS A 200 -29.02 -4.44 2.61
C LYS A 200 -29.12 -3.22 3.53
N GLU A 201 -28.74 -3.30 4.80
CA GLU A 201 -28.89 -2.20 5.75
C GLU A 201 -27.58 -1.42 5.94
N ALA A 202 -27.20 -0.67 4.91
CA ALA A 202 -26.15 0.34 5.03
C ALA A 202 -26.80 1.72 5.30
N LEU A 203 -26.17 2.54 6.15
CA LEU A 203 -26.50 3.95 6.26
C LEU A 203 -26.41 4.62 4.88
N PRO A 204 -27.28 5.61 4.59
CA PRO A 204 -27.17 6.36 3.35
C PRO A 204 -25.79 7.02 3.27
N PHE A 205 -25.07 6.79 2.16
CA PHE A 205 -23.67 7.22 1.99
C PHE A 205 -23.46 8.74 2.24
N ARG A 206 -24.50 9.54 1.99
CA ARG A 206 -24.52 10.99 2.26
C ARG A 206 -24.32 11.34 3.73
N GLU A 207 -24.82 10.52 4.66
CA GLU A 207 -24.61 10.74 6.09
C GLU A 207 -23.17 10.47 6.48
N VAL A 208 -22.56 9.41 5.93
CA VAL A 208 -21.15 9.08 6.18
C VAL A 208 -20.21 10.15 5.64
N LEU A 209 -20.51 10.72 4.46
CA LEU A 209 -19.76 11.83 3.88
C LEU A 209 -19.79 13.11 4.73
N ARG A 210 -20.83 13.29 5.55
CA ARG A 210 -20.95 14.45 6.45
C ARG A 210 -20.18 14.26 7.76
N ASP A 211 -19.83 13.04 8.13
CA ASP A 211 -19.06 12.76 9.34
C ASP A 211 -17.63 13.30 9.22
N ILE A 212 -17.25 14.16 10.17
CA ILE A 212 -15.93 14.78 10.20
C ILE A 212 -14.79 13.76 10.34
N ARG A 213 -15.04 12.64 11.03
CA ARG A 213 -14.07 11.54 11.18
C ARG A 213 -13.79 10.88 9.84
N TYR A 214 -14.83 10.67 9.03
CA TYR A 214 -14.70 10.10 7.70
C TYR A 214 -13.96 11.06 6.75
N ARG A 215 -14.29 12.36 6.79
CA ARG A 215 -13.60 13.37 5.98
C ARG A 215 -12.12 13.50 6.35
N ALA A 216 -11.80 13.53 7.64
CA ALA A 216 -10.43 13.54 8.13
C ALA A 216 -9.67 12.29 7.68
N ALA A 217 -10.30 11.11 7.81
CA ALA A 217 -9.71 9.85 7.37
C ALA A 217 -9.45 9.85 5.86
N CYS A 218 -10.40 10.31 5.04
CA CYS A 218 -10.23 10.41 3.59
C CYS A 218 -9.06 11.32 3.21
N LEU A 219 -8.92 12.48 3.86
CA LEU A 219 -7.81 13.38 3.60
C LEU A 219 -6.46 12.76 3.99
N MET A 220 -6.39 12.10 5.16
CA MET A 220 -5.20 11.36 5.58
C MET A 220 -4.87 10.20 4.63
N GLY A 221 -5.89 9.47 4.16
CA GLY A 221 -5.73 8.40 3.18
C GLY A 221 -5.21 8.90 1.83
N PHE A 222 -5.75 10.02 1.32
CA PHE A 222 -5.22 10.68 0.13
C PHE A 222 -3.75 11.08 0.32
N ALA A 223 -3.44 11.71 1.46
CA ALA A 223 -2.08 12.11 1.82
C ALA A 223 -1.12 10.91 1.90
N GLN A 224 -1.58 9.79 2.46
CA GLN A 224 -0.82 8.55 2.55
C GLN A 224 -0.54 7.97 1.16
N GLY A 225 -1.54 7.93 0.27
CA GLY A 225 -1.36 7.49 -1.12
C GLY A 225 -0.34 8.34 -1.85
N TRP A 226 -0.48 9.67 -1.75
CA TRP A 226 0.45 10.66 -2.31
C TRP A 226 1.89 10.43 -1.85
N GLN A 227 2.09 10.22 -0.55
CA GLN A 227 3.41 10.07 0.03
C GLN A 227 4.03 8.71 -0.22
N SER A 228 3.28 7.62 0.02
CA SER A 228 3.83 6.27 0.03
C SER A 228 4.37 5.86 -1.33
N ILE A 229 3.54 6.04 -2.37
CA ILE A 229 3.86 5.62 -3.75
C ILE A 229 4.43 6.79 -4.56
N GLY A 230 3.92 8.01 -4.38
CA GLY A 230 4.30 9.17 -5.18
C GLY A 230 5.62 9.81 -4.79
N VAL A 231 5.69 10.38 -3.60
CA VAL A 231 6.88 11.14 -3.20
C VAL A 231 7.98 10.19 -2.73
N ARG A 232 7.66 9.26 -1.82
CA ARG A 232 8.66 8.42 -1.17
C ARG A 232 9.27 7.42 -2.14
N SER A 233 8.46 6.55 -2.76
CA SER A 233 8.98 5.52 -3.67
C SER A 233 9.63 6.08 -4.93
N ALA A 234 9.17 7.21 -5.47
CA ALA A 234 9.74 7.77 -6.70
C ALA A 234 10.95 8.68 -6.46
N LEU A 235 10.89 9.61 -5.49
CA LEU A 235 11.85 10.70 -5.33
C LEU A 235 12.94 10.43 -4.28
N VAL A 236 12.69 9.62 -3.25
CA VAL A 236 13.74 9.32 -2.25
C VAL A 236 14.93 8.57 -2.87
N PRO A 237 14.74 7.54 -3.73
CA PRO A 237 15.88 6.93 -4.42
C PRO A 237 16.67 7.94 -5.24
N VAL A 238 15.98 8.87 -5.91
CA VAL A 238 16.60 9.95 -6.70
C VAL A 238 17.46 10.85 -5.82
N ILE A 239 16.97 11.28 -4.64
CA ILE A 239 17.79 12.06 -3.70
C ILE A 239 19.04 11.27 -3.27
N ILE A 240 18.90 9.98 -2.97
CA ILE A 240 20.02 9.15 -2.54
C ILE A 240 21.07 9.02 -3.66
N THR A 241 20.64 8.78 -4.90
CA THR A 241 21.56 8.53 -6.03
C THR A 241 22.10 9.80 -6.67
N GLU A 242 21.31 10.87 -6.77
CA GLU A 242 21.69 12.10 -7.49
C GLU A 242 22.17 13.21 -6.56
N VAL A 243 21.55 13.39 -5.38
CA VAL A 243 21.94 14.46 -4.46
C VAL A 243 23.06 14.00 -3.52
N HIS A 244 22.95 12.79 -2.97
CA HIS A 244 23.97 12.21 -2.10
C HIS A 244 25.03 11.39 -2.83
N ALA A 245 24.89 11.18 -4.15
CA ALA A 245 25.82 10.41 -4.99
C ALA A 245 26.11 9.00 -4.45
N MET A 246 25.11 8.35 -3.83
CA MET A 246 25.23 7.02 -3.24
C MET A 246 24.71 5.93 -4.18
N GLY A 247 25.25 4.72 -4.06
CA GLY A 247 24.75 3.56 -4.80
C GLY A 247 23.31 3.19 -4.43
N THR A 248 22.62 2.46 -5.33
CA THR A 248 21.22 2.02 -5.14
C THR A 248 21.01 1.12 -3.91
N SER A 249 22.07 0.46 -3.43
CA SER A 249 22.06 -0.31 -2.18
C SER A 249 21.64 0.54 -0.98
N TRP A 250 22.03 1.82 -0.93
CA TRP A 250 21.65 2.75 0.14
C TRP A 250 20.16 3.07 0.14
N SER A 251 19.53 3.12 -1.02
CA SER A 251 18.06 3.22 -1.10
C SER A 251 17.42 1.99 -0.46
N GLY A 252 17.91 0.80 -0.81
CA GLY A 252 17.44 -0.45 -0.21
C GLY A 252 17.57 -0.48 1.32
N ILE A 253 18.74 -0.09 1.83
CA ILE A 253 19.01 0.01 3.28
C ILE A 253 18.05 1.00 3.94
N ALA A 254 17.94 2.22 3.41
CA ALA A 254 17.12 3.27 3.99
C ALA A 254 15.63 2.88 4.09
N PHE A 255 15.09 2.28 3.02
CA PHE A 255 13.70 1.79 3.01
C PHE A 255 13.49 0.60 3.95
N ALA A 256 14.44 -0.34 4.01
CA ALA A 256 14.36 -1.50 4.89
C ALA A 256 14.41 -1.10 6.36
N THR A 257 15.35 -0.22 6.75
CA THR A 257 15.44 0.31 8.12
C THR A 257 14.15 1.01 8.53
N ALA A 258 13.63 1.89 7.67
CA ALA A 258 12.38 2.59 7.94
C ALA A 258 11.18 1.63 8.06
N ALA A 259 11.14 0.57 7.26
CA ALA A 259 10.10 -0.45 7.31
C ALA A 259 10.15 -1.27 8.62
N VAL A 260 11.34 -1.65 9.08
CA VAL A 260 11.53 -2.30 10.40
C VAL A 260 11.01 -1.40 11.52
N VAL A 261 11.41 -0.13 11.53
CA VAL A 261 10.95 0.84 12.55
C VAL A 261 9.42 1.01 12.50
N GLN A 262 8.85 1.16 11.30
CA GLN A 262 7.40 1.24 11.12
C GLN A 262 6.69 0.00 11.70
N THR A 263 7.24 -1.19 11.47
CA THR A 263 6.64 -2.43 11.98
C THR A 263 6.74 -2.57 13.48
N LEU A 264 7.88 -2.22 14.07
CA LEU A 264 8.01 -2.20 15.53
C LEU A 264 7.06 -1.16 16.18
N ALA A 265 6.74 -0.08 15.46
CA ALA A 265 5.79 0.93 15.91
C ALA A 265 4.31 0.52 15.78
N LEU A 266 3.96 -0.48 14.95
CA LEU A 266 2.56 -0.89 14.69
C LEU A 266 1.78 -1.28 15.96
N PRO A 267 2.29 -2.16 16.85
CA PRO A 267 1.57 -2.50 18.08
C PRO A 267 1.32 -1.27 18.97
N GLY A 268 2.32 -0.40 19.10
CA GLY A 268 2.21 0.85 19.86
C GLY A 268 1.18 1.80 19.27
N ALA A 269 1.18 1.97 17.95
CA ALA A 269 0.22 2.80 17.21
C ALA A 269 -1.22 2.27 17.34
N GLY A 270 -1.41 0.95 17.28
CA GLY A 270 -2.72 0.30 17.51
C GLY A 270 -3.23 0.56 18.93
N MET A 271 -2.40 0.28 19.94
CA MET A 271 -2.75 0.54 21.34
C MET A 271 -3.05 2.02 21.61
N ALA A 272 -2.30 2.95 21.01
CA ALA A 272 -2.56 4.37 21.10
C ALA A 272 -3.91 4.75 20.47
N THR A 273 -4.25 4.16 19.31
CA THR A 273 -5.54 4.39 18.63
C THR A 273 -6.72 3.96 19.50
N ASP A 274 -6.55 2.85 20.23
CA ASP A 274 -7.60 2.30 21.09
C ASP A 274 -7.71 3.01 22.45
N ARG A 275 -6.59 3.45 23.03
CA ARG A 275 -6.55 4.08 24.37
C ARG A 275 -6.74 5.60 24.33
N MET A 276 -6.06 6.29 23.41
CA MET A 276 -6.04 7.76 23.38
C MET A 276 -7.23 8.33 22.61
N GLY A 277 -7.71 7.59 21.59
CA GLY A 277 -8.71 8.03 20.62
C GLY A 277 -8.10 8.18 19.22
N ARG A 278 -8.96 8.37 18.21
CA ARG A 278 -8.58 8.49 16.80
C ARG A 278 -7.99 9.86 16.52
N ARG A 279 -8.61 10.92 17.06
CA ARG A 279 -8.20 12.32 16.92
C ARG A 279 -6.72 12.55 17.28
N PRO A 280 -6.25 12.28 18.52
CA PRO A 280 -4.87 12.58 18.88
C PRO A 280 -3.89 11.78 18.03
N VAL A 281 -4.21 10.53 17.69
CA VAL A 281 -3.34 9.66 16.89
C VAL A 281 -3.25 10.12 15.43
N MET A 282 -4.37 10.55 14.83
CA MET A 282 -4.36 11.12 13.47
C MET A 282 -3.59 12.45 13.42
N MET A 283 -3.74 13.29 14.46
CA MET A 283 -2.97 14.54 14.56
C MET A 283 -1.46 14.28 14.65
N THR A 284 -1.03 13.39 15.55
CA THR A 284 0.39 13.05 15.70
C THR A 284 0.94 12.36 14.46
N ALA A 285 0.15 11.51 13.80
CA ALA A 285 0.55 10.85 12.56
C ALA A 285 0.83 11.87 11.45
N GLY A 286 -0.10 12.80 11.23
CA GLY A 286 0.05 13.83 10.20
C GLY A 286 1.16 14.82 10.52
N LEU A 287 1.38 15.17 11.80
CA LEU A 287 2.51 16.00 12.21
C LEU A 287 3.86 15.30 11.99
N LEU A 288 4.02 14.06 12.47
CA LEU A 288 5.27 13.30 12.31
C LEU A 288 5.58 13.06 10.85
N CYS A 289 4.62 12.56 10.07
CA CYS A 289 4.82 12.33 8.65
C CYS A 289 5.04 13.65 7.89
N GLY A 290 4.25 14.68 8.16
CA GLY A 290 4.30 15.95 7.43
C GLY A 290 5.62 16.69 7.64
N LEU A 291 6.06 16.81 8.89
CA LEU A 291 7.33 17.45 9.24
C LEU A 291 8.53 16.62 8.74
N ALA A 292 8.49 15.30 8.87
CA ALA A 292 9.55 14.44 8.33
C ALA A 292 9.66 14.60 6.81
N THR A 293 8.54 14.56 6.07
CA THR A 293 8.53 14.78 4.62
C THR A 293 9.12 16.13 4.24
N LEU A 294 8.76 17.21 4.95
CA LEU A 294 9.30 18.55 4.69
C LEU A 294 10.81 18.63 4.91
N ALA A 295 11.33 17.85 5.86
CA ALA A 295 12.75 17.85 6.21
C ALA A 295 13.62 16.97 5.30
N ILE A 296 13.08 15.88 4.71
CA ILE A 296 13.82 14.94 3.85
C ILE A 296 14.69 15.61 2.77
N PRO A 297 14.18 16.55 1.94
CA PRO A 297 14.98 17.14 0.87
C PRO A 297 16.16 18.00 1.37
N PHE A 298 16.17 18.37 2.65
CA PHE A 298 17.22 19.17 3.27
C PHE A 298 18.15 18.34 4.15
N ALA A 299 18.08 17.00 4.09
CA ALA A 299 18.98 16.14 4.84
C ALA A 299 20.43 16.37 4.39
N PRO A 300 21.36 16.71 5.30
CA PRO A 300 22.75 17.01 4.92
C PRO A 300 23.56 15.75 4.59
N ASN A 301 23.11 14.59 5.06
CA ASN A 301 23.76 13.30 4.81
C ASN A 301 22.74 12.15 4.87
N ILE A 302 23.17 10.97 4.42
CA ILE A 302 22.33 9.78 4.35
C ILE A 302 21.79 9.33 5.72
N TRP A 303 22.54 9.52 6.80
CA TRP A 303 22.13 9.11 8.14
C TRP A 303 20.96 9.96 8.65
N VAL A 304 21.00 11.28 8.44
CA VAL A 304 19.87 12.16 8.75
C VAL A 304 18.65 11.80 7.88
N LEU A 305 18.85 11.49 6.60
CA LEU A 305 17.77 11.03 5.72
C LEU A 305 17.13 9.73 6.25
N ILE A 306 17.92 8.75 6.67
CA ILE A 306 17.43 7.50 7.27
C ILE A 306 16.64 7.78 8.55
N VAL A 307 17.15 8.64 9.44
CA VAL A 307 16.43 9.03 10.66
C VAL A 307 15.08 9.66 10.33
N LEU A 308 15.03 10.57 9.35
CA LEU A 308 13.78 11.19 8.90
C LEU A 308 12.80 10.17 8.31
N LEU A 309 13.28 9.18 7.55
CA LEU A 309 12.45 8.08 7.05
C LEU A 309 11.94 7.18 8.18
N CYS A 310 12.73 6.97 9.24
CA CYS A 310 12.30 6.24 10.44
C CYS A 310 11.22 7.01 11.21
N VAL A 311 11.37 8.33 11.38
CA VAL A 311 10.33 9.20 11.97
C VAL A 311 9.05 9.15 11.15
N TYR A 312 9.17 9.25 9.83
CA TYR A 312 8.04 9.04 8.92
C TYR A 312 7.43 7.64 9.09
N GLY A 313 8.26 6.60 9.26
CA GLY A 313 7.83 5.22 9.48
C GLY A 313 6.93 5.06 10.71
N ILE A 314 7.30 5.69 11.83
CA ILE A 314 6.50 5.74 13.07
C ILE A 314 5.15 6.42 12.81
N GLY A 315 5.14 7.59 12.18
CA GLY A 315 3.89 8.27 11.81
C GLY A 315 3.06 7.45 10.81
N GLY A 316 3.71 6.74 9.90
CA GLY A 316 3.07 5.87 8.92
C GLY A 316 2.38 4.67 9.54
N ALA A 317 2.91 4.12 10.64
CA ALA A 317 2.23 3.09 11.43
C ALA A 317 0.89 3.60 11.98
N MET A 318 0.86 4.84 12.48
CA MET A 318 -0.35 5.50 12.98
C MET A 318 -1.33 5.85 11.86
N GLN A 319 -0.84 6.24 10.68
CA GLN A 319 -1.67 6.45 9.48
C GLN A 319 -2.32 5.17 8.97
N GLY A 320 -1.71 4.01 9.19
CA GLY A 320 -2.30 2.71 8.83
C GLY A 320 -3.46 2.31 9.74
N THR A 321 -3.48 2.76 11.01
CA THR A 321 -4.47 2.30 12.01
C THR A 321 -5.61 3.30 12.21
N ALA A 322 -5.31 4.56 12.50
CA ALA A 322 -6.33 5.49 12.99
C ALA A 322 -7.36 5.94 11.91
N PRO A 323 -6.96 6.33 10.68
CA PRO A 323 -7.90 6.61 9.59
C PRO A 323 -8.80 5.42 9.25
N ALA A 324 -8.24 4.21 9.21
CA ALA A 324 -8.99 2.99 8.93
C ALA A 324 -10.06 2.72 10.01
N SER A 325 -9.69 2.86 11.28
CA SER A 325 -10.63 2.76 12.40
C SER A 325 -11.70 3.85 12.37
N ALA A 326 -11.34 5.09 12.02
CA ALA A 326 -12.28 6.21 11.91
C ALA A 326 -13.34 5.99 10.80
N VAL A 327 -12.95 5.39 9.66
CA VAL A 327 -13.90 4.98 8.61
C VAL A 327 -14.84 3.88 9.11
N GLY A 328 -14.32 2.91 9.88
CA GLY A 328 -15.12 1.87 10.53
C GLY A 328 -16.17 2.47 11.48
N ASP A 329 -15.77 3.41 12.32
CA ASP A 329 -16.66 4.07 13.29
C ASP A 329 -17.73 4.94 12.62
N ALA A 330 -17.35 5.70 11.58
CA ALA A 330 -18.27 6.55 10.80
C ALA A 330 -19.29 5.72 10.01
N SER A 331 -18.88 4.54 9.53
CA SER A 331 -19.77 3.60 8.82
C SER A 331 -20.54 2.64 9.75
N ARG A 332 -20.43 2.82 11.08
CA ARG A 332 -20.98 1.93 12.12
C ARG A 332 -20.62 0.45 11.90
N GLY A 333 -19.47 0.17 11.30
CA GLY A 333 -19.00 -1.18 10.97
C GLY A 333 -19.85 -1.93 9.93
N ARG A 334 -20.79 -1.27 9.24
CA ARG A 334 -21.77 -1.91 8.34
C ARG A 334 -21.83 -1.32 6.92
N GLY A 335 -20.88 -0.46 6.53
CA GLY A 335 -20.87 0.20 5.22
C GLY A 335 -19.71 -0.24 4.32
N GLY A 336 -19.94 -1.20 3.41
CA GLY A 336 -18.95 -1.56 2.39
C GLY A 336 -18.64 -0.42 1.41
N ALA A 337 -19.64 0.41 1.08
CA ALA A 337 -19.47 1.55 0.17
C ALA A 337 -18.53 2.65 0.72
N PRO A 338 -18.66 3.12 1.99
CA PRO A 338 -17.68 4.01 2.60
C PRO A 338 -16.23 3.49 2.61
N VAL A 339 -16.03 2.22 2.94
CA VAL A 339 -14.69 1.63 2.96
C VAL A 339 -14.11 1.60 1.55
N ALA A 340 -14.91 1.21 0.55
CA ALA A 340 -14.49 1.22 -0.85
C ALA A 340 -14.14 2.64 -1.34
N ALA A 341 -14.98 3.64 -1.02
CA ALA A 341 -14.72 5.03 -1.36
C ALA A 341 -13.43 5.57 -0.71
N TYR A 342 -13.18 5.22 0.55
CA TYR A 342 -11.91 5.53 1.22
C TYR A 342 -10.71 4.93 0.48
N SER A 343 -10.75 3.65 0.12
CA SER A 343 -9.68 3.02 -0.65
C SER A 343 -9.45 3.70 -2.00
N MET A 344 -10.52 4.07 -2.72
CA MET A 344 -10.41 4.81 -3.99
C MET A 344 -9.74 6.18 -3.81
N ILE A 345 -9.97 6.86 -2.69
CA ILE A 345 -9.32 8.14 -2.38
C ILE A 345 -7.83 7.96 -2.12
N VAL A 346 -7.43 6.89 -1.40
CA VAL A 346 -6.02 6.52 -1.22
C VAL A 346 -5.36 6.25 -2.58
N ASP A 347 -6.02 5.48 -3.44
CA ASP A 347 -5.52 5.15 -4.78
C ASP A 347 -5.38 6.40 -5.66
N LEU A 348 -6.33 7.35 -5.59
CA LEU A 348 -6.21 8.63 -6.27
C LEU A 348 -4.97 9.41 -5.83
N GLY A 349 -4.68 9.43 -4.53
CA GLY A 349 -3.45 10.02 -4.01
C GLY A 349 -2.20 9.34 -4.59
N ALA A 350 -2.21 8.01 -4.67
CA ALA A 350 -1.10 7.24 -5.23
C ALA A 350 -0.91 7.41 -6.75
N ILE A 351 -1.98 7.76 -7.49
CA ILE A 351 -1.92 8.02 -8.93
C ILE A 351 -1.49 9.47 -9.20
N ILE A 352 -2.07 10.44 -8.50
CA ILE A 352 -1.84 11.87 -8.76
C ILE A 352 -0.51 12.33 -8.15
N GLY A 353 -0.17 11.82 -6.96
CA GLY A 353 1.01 12.24 -6.21
C GLY A 353 2.32 12.15 -6.97
N PRO A 354 2.70 11.00 -7.57
CA PRO A 354 3.95 10.87 -8.32
C PRO A 354 4.03 11.86 -9.50
N LEU A 355 2.94 12.05 -10.25
CA LEU A 355 2.88 12.96 -11.41
C LEU A 355 3.09 14.41 -11.00
N VAL A 356 2.30 14.87 -10.02
CA VAL A 356 2.33 16.27 -9.60
C VAL A 356 3.63 16.57 -8.86
N ALA A 357 4.08 15.69 -7.96
CA ALA A 357 5.36 15.85 -7.28
C ALA A 357 6.52 15.88 -8.29
N GLY A 358 6.53 14.97 -9.26
CA GLY A 358 7.54 14.95 -10.32
C GLY A 358 7.58 16.24 -11.14
N ALA A 359 6.43 16.74 -11.60
CA ALA A 359 6.34 18.01 -12.33
C ALA A 359 6.83 19.20 -11.48
N ILE A 360 6.49 19.23 -10.19
CA ILE A 360 6.95 20.29 -9.29
C ILE A 360 8.46 20.22 -9.09
N VAL A 361 9.03 19.02 -8.93
CA VAL A 361 10.49 18.87 -8.79
C VAL A 361 11.22 19.34 -10.05
N ASP A 362 10.69 19.05 -11.24
CA ASP A 362 11.29 19.48 -12.52
C ASP A 362 11.36 21.02 -12.66
N HIS A 363 10.44 21.78 -12.05
CA HIS A 363 10.39 23.25 -12.18
C HIS A 363 10.84 24.04 -10.93
N ALA A 364 10.60 23.51 -9.74
CA ALA A 364 10.78 24.20 -8.46
C ALA A 364 11.72 23.45 -7.49
N GLY A 365 12.29 22.32 -7.93
CA GLY A 365 13.26 21.54 -7.16
C GLY A 365 12.66 20.60 -6.11
N HIS A 366 13.52 19.77 -5.52
CA HIS A 366 13.14 18.71 -4.58
C HIS A 366 12.37 19.24 -3.35
N GLY A 367 12.77 20.39 -2.80
CA GLY A 367 12.09 21.00 -1.65
C GLY A 367 10.59 21.22 -1.90
N ALA A 368 10.23 21.80 -3.05
CA ALA A 368 8.84 22.08 -3.39
C ALA A 368 8.02 20.80 -3.63
N GLY A 369 8.60 19.79 -4.28
CA GLY A 369 7.93 18.51 -4.54
C GLY A 369 7.55 17.75 -3.28
N PHE A 370 8.45 17.76 -2.27
CA PHE A 370 8.16 17.18 -0.96
C PHE A 370 7.23 18.07 -0.13
N ALA A 371 7.32 19.41 -0.28
CA ALA A 371 6.51 20.35 0.48
C ALA A 371 5.00 20.19 0.25
N VAL A 372 4.55 19.99 -1.00
CA VAL A 372 3.12 19.79 -1.29
C VAL A 372 2.57 18.61 -0.50
N GLY A 373 3.26 17.47 -0.57
CA GLY A 373 2.82 16.30 0.17
C GLY A 373 2.89 16.48 1.69
N GLY A 374 3.91 17.19 2.21
CA GLY A 374 4.03 17.49 3.63
C GLY A 374 2.91 18.40 4.13
N VAL A 375 2.56 19.43 3.35
CA VAL A 375 1.43 20.33 3.64
C VAL A 375 0.11 19.56 3.63
N ILE A 376 -0.13 18.67 2.66
CA ILE A 376 -1.37 17.86 2.62
C ILE A 376 -1.50 17.02 3.91
N LEU A 377 -0.40 16.45 4.42
CA LEU A 377 -0.39 15.72 5.69
C LEU A 377 -0.69 16.62 6.90
N LEU A 378 -0.11 17.82 6.95
CA LEU A 378 -0.34 18.79 8.02
C LEU A 378 -1.79 19.32 8.00
N VAL A 379 -2.36 19.55 6.82
CA VAL A 379 -3.79 19.88 6.68
C VAL A 379 -4.65 18.71 7.13
N GLY A 380 -4.26 17.47 6.81
CA GLY A 380 -4.86 16.25 7.36
C GLY A 380 -4.88 16.23 8.89
N ALA A 381 -3.75 16.56 9.53
CA ALA A 381 -3.65 16.68 10.98
C ALA A 381 -4.55 17.80 11.53
N ALA A 382 -4.59 18.96 10.87
CA ALA A 382 -5.45 20.08 11.27
C ALA A 382 -6.94 19.73 11.19
N VAL A 383 -7.38 19.06 10.11
CA VAL A 383 -8.75 18.59 9.96
C VAL A 383 -9.08 17.51 11.01
N ALA A 384 -8.14 16.61 11.31
CA ALA A 384 -8.31 15.65 12.40
C ALA A 384 -8.45 16.36 13.76
N ALA A 385 -7.76 17.48 13.97
CA ALA A 385 -7.86 18.27 15.20
C ALA A 385 -9.26 18.87 15.43
N LEU A 386 -10.06 19.04 14.38
CA LEU A 386 -11.44 19.51 14.45
C LEU A 386 -12.43 18.42 14.89
N ILE A 387 -12.01 17.16 15.00
CA ILE A 387 -12.87 16.08 15.49
C ILE A 387 -13.29 16.37 16.95
N PRO A 388 -14.59 16.43 17.26
CA PRO A 388 -15.06 16.66 18.63
C PRO A 388 -14.66 15.53 19.59
N LYS A 389 -14.33 15.85 20.85
CA LYS A 389 -13.79 14.88 21.85
C LYS A 389 -14.79 13.77 22.20
N ASP A 390 -16.07 14.10 22.16
CA ASP A 390 -17.21 13.20 22.38
C ASP A 390 -17.35 12.16 21.24
N LEU A 391 -17.16 12.59 19.99
CA LEU A 391 -17.18 11.73 18.81
C LEU A 391 -15.93 10.85 18.70
N ASP A 392 -14.78 11.38 19.13
CA ASP A 392 -13.48 10.70 19.12
C ASP A 392 -13.52 9.38 19.90
N ARG A 393 -14.11 9.39 21.10
CA ARG A 393 -14.18 8.24 22.02
C ARG A 393 -15.52 7.51 22.02
N SER A 394 -16.40 7.82 21.08
CA SER A 394 -17.76 7.25 21.01
C SER A 394 -17.80 5.71 20.92
N PHE A 395 -16.69 5.07 20.54
CA PHE A 395 -16.54 3.62 20.53
C PHE A 395 -16.31 3.01 21.93
N LEU A 396 -15.87 3.80 22.92
CA LEU A 396 -15.66 3.36 24.31
C LEU A 396 -16.95 3.41 25.15
N THR A 397 -17.94 4.21 24.73
CA THR A 397 -19.15 4.49 25.51
C THR A 397 -20.40 3.77 25.00
N ARG A 398 -20.31 3.02 23.89
CA ARG A 398 -21.44 2.20 23.42
C ARG A 398 -21.57 0.96 24.30
N PRO A 399 -22.72 0.74 24.97
CA PRO A 399 -22.96 -0.51 25.66
C PRO A 399 -22.92 -1.65 24.63
N THR A 400 -22.19 -2.71 24.96
CA THR A 400 -22.23 -3.97 24.23
C THR A 400 -23.63 -4.56 24.39
N THR A 401 -24.54 -4.21 23.50
CA THR A 401 -25.83 -4.87 23.33
C THR A 401 -25.68 -6.10 22.45
#